data_AF-A0A7V3AGI3-F1
#
_entry.id   AF-A0A7V3AGI3-F1
#
_cell.length_a   1.000
_cell.length_b   1.000
_cell.length_c   1.000
_cell.angle_alpha   90.00
_cell.angle_beta   90.00
_cell.angle_gamma   90.00
#
_symmetry.space_group_name_H-M   'P 1'
#
loop_
_entity.id
_entity.type
_entity.pdbx_description
1 polymer ?
#
loop_
_entity_poly.entity_id
_entity_poly.type
_entity_poly.pdbx_seq_one_letter_code
_entity_poly.pdbx_strand_id
1 'polypeptide(L)'
;MADWHSHGWLRAHRSSRKEIAGLLSIVDRDLRDAEVGALSNDWKLGIAYNAALKLCTILLHASGYRPEKELQHFRTIAALPLILGDRHKDAAEYLDSCRKKRNTVE
;
A
#
# COMPACT_ATOMS: atom_id res chain seq x y z
N MET A 1 -4.83 1.64 15.73
CA MET A 1 -5.99 1.42 14.83
C MET A 1 -7.26 2.11 15.31
N ALA A 2 -7.69 1.92 16.57
CA ALA A 2 -8.87 2.59 17.13
C ALA A 2 -8.80 4.13 17.06
N ASP A 3 -7.65 4.71 17.43
CA ASP A 3 -7.45 6.16 17.34
C ASP A 3 -7.58 6.67 15.91
N TRP A 4 -7.01 5.97 14.93
CA TRP A 4 -7.11 6.41 13.53
C TRP A 4 -8.54 6.33 12.98
N HIS A 5 -9.33 5.39 13.48
CA HIS A 5 -10.76 5.32 13.17
C HIS A 5 -11.53 6.48 13.82
N SER A 6 -11.26 6.83 15.08
CA SER A 6 -11.93 7.95 15.76
C SER A 6 -11.62 9.31 15.14
N HIS A 7 -10.40 9.49 14.61
CA HIS A 7 -10.00 10.69 13.86
C HIS A 7 -10.53 10.73 12.40
N GLY A 8 -11.30 9.72 11.98
CA GLY A 8 -11.87 9.65 10.62
C GLY A 8 -10.87 9.34 9.52
N TRP A 9 -9.67 8.87 9.86
CA TRP A 9 -8.63 8.52 8.88
C TRP A 9 -8.83 7.13 8.28
N LEU A 10 -9.46 6.24 9.04
CA LEU A 10 -9.82 4.89 8.63
C LEU A 10 -11.32 4.68 8.80
N ARG A 11 -11.90 3.83 7.94
CA ARG A 11 -13.27 3.32 8.10
C ARG A 11 -13.26 1.84 8.36
N ALA A 12 -14.20 1.35 9.16
CA ALA A 12 -14.47 -0.07 9.29
C ALA A 12 -14.72 -0.68 7.90
N HIS A 13 -14.14 -1.86 7.68
CA HIS A 13 -14.23 -2.58 6.42
C HIS A 13 -14.22 -4.08 6.68
N ARG A 14 -15.15 -4.80 6.05
CA ARG A 14 -15.17 -6.26 6.11
C ARG A 14 -14.75 -6.80 4.75
N SER A 15 -13.47 -7.14 4.64
CA SER A 15 -12.93 -7.70 3.40
C SER A 15 -13.42 -9.12 3.15
N SER A 16 -13.54 -9.47 1.87
CA SER A 16 -13.87 -10.83 1.43
C SER A 16 -12.63 -11.56 0.91
N ARG A 17 -12.65 -12.91 0.93
CA ARG A 17 -11.59 -13.71 0.30
C ARG A 17 -11.39 -13.35 -1.18
N LYS A 18 -12.48 -13.07 -1.90
CA LYS A 18 -12.44 -12.67 -3.33
C LYS A 18 -11.73 -11.33 -3.52
N GLU A 19 -11.98 -10.36 -2.65
CA GLU A 19 -11.33 -9.05 -2.67
C GLU A 19 -9.83 -9.17 -2.41
N ILE A 20 -9.44 -9.89 -1.35
CA ILE A 20 -8.02 -10.10 -1.04
C ILE A 20 -7.30 -10.84 -2.18
N ALA A 21 -7.92 -11.88 -2.74
CA ALA A 21 -7.38 -12.59 -3.89
C ALA A 21 -7.21 -11.67 -5.12
N GLY A 22 -8.19 -10.80 -5.39
CA GLY A 22 -8.09 -9.83 -6.48
C GLY A 22 -6.94 -8.85 -6.30
N LEU A 23 -6.71 -8.37 -5.07
CA LEU A 23 -5.56 -7.51 -4.76
C LEU A 23 -4.24 -8.26 -4.91
N LEU A 24 -4.15 -9.51 -4.46
CA LEU A 24 -2.95 -10.35 -4.63
C LEU A 24 -2.64 -10.60 -6.11
N SER A 25 -3.64 -10.84 -6.96
CA SER A 25 -3.43 -10.98 -8.40
C SER A 25 -2.87 -9.70 -9.06
N ILE A 26 -3.26 -8.52 -8.56
CA ILE A 26 -2.66 -7.25 -9.00
C ILE A 26 -1.20 -7.16 -8.56
N VAL A 27 -0.89 -7.55 -7.32
CA VAL A 27 0.50 -7.59 -6.80
C VAL A 27 1.36 -8.48 -7.70
N ASP A 28 0.93 -9.71 -7.96
CA ASP A 28 1.68 -10.66 -8.78
C ASP A 28 1.94 -10.15 -10.19
N ARG A 29 0.94 -9.51 -10.82
CA ARG A 29 1.09 -8.91 -12.14
C ARG A 29 2.09 -7.76 -12.10
N ASP A 30 1.90 -6.82 -11.19
CA ASP A 30 2.72 -5.62 -11.11
C ASP A 30 4.20 -5.98 -10.82
N LEU A 31 4.47 -6.96 -9.95
CA LEU A 31 5.84 -7.43 -9.72
C LEU A 31 6.48 -8.01 -10.99
N ARG A 32 5.74 -8.81 -11.77
CA ARG A 32 6.23 -9.34 -13.06
C ARG A 32 6.48 -8.23 -14.08
N ASP A 33 5.57 -7.27 -14.17
CA ASP A 33 5.68 -6.17 -15.13
C ASP A 33 6.87 -5.25 -14.79
N ALA A 34 7.15 -5.03 -13.50
CA ALA A 34 8.29 -4.23 -13.05
C ALA A 34 9.66 -4.85 -13.42
N GLU A 35 9.71 -6.15 -13.72
CA GLU A 35 10.93 -6.85 -14.16
C GLU A 35 11.17 -6.75 -15.66
N VAL A 36 10.22 -6.22 -16.45
CA VAL A 36 10.34 -6.11 -17.90
C VAL A 36 11.52 -5.20 -18.27
N GLY A 37 12.52 -5.77 -18.95
CA GLY A 37 13.78 -5.10 -19.27
C GLY A 37 13.62 -3.81 -20.09
N ALA A 38 12.61 -3.74 -20.95
CA ALA A 38 12.34 -2.60 -21.83
C ALA A 38 11.75 -1.36 -21.12
N LEU A 39 11.32 -1.48 -19.86
CA LEU A 39 10.76 -0.35 -19.11
C LEU A 39 11.87 0.54 -18.54
N SER A 40 11.62 1.85 -18.51
CA SER A 40 12.48 2.80 -17.80
C SER A 40 12.45 2.53 -16.29
N ASN A 41 13.48 2.98 -15.58
CA ASN A 41 13.53 2.84 -14.12
C ASN A 41 12.37 3.52 -13.41
N ASP A 42 11.84 4.60 -13.98
CA ASP A 42 10.70 5.34 -13.42
C ASP A 42 9.40 4.54 -13.55
N TRP A 43 9.17 3.91 -14.70
CA TRP A 43 8.06 2.98 -14.88
C TRP A 43 8.19 1.77 -13.96
N LYS A 44 9.38 1.17 -13.85
CA LYS A 44 9.64 0.05 -12.92
C LYS A 44 9.36 0.44 -11.48
N LEU A 45 9.81 1.63 -11.04
CA LEU A 45 9.54 2.15 -9.70
C LEU A 45 8.04 2.34 -9.47
N GLY A 46 7.32 2.95 -10.42
CA GLY A 46 5.89 3.20 -10.30
C GLY A 46 5.08 1.91 -10.18
N ILE A 47 5.40 0.90 -10.97
CA ILE A 47 4.73 -0.40 -10.97
C ILE A 47 5.05 -1.17 -9.67
N ALA A 48 6.32 -1.29 -9.30
CA ALA A 48 6.73 -1.97 -8.07
C ALA A 48 6.13 -1.30 -6.81
N TYR A 49 6.07 0.03 -6.79
CA TYR A 49 5.40 0.78 -5.73
C TYR A 49 3.90 0.47 -5.67
N ASN A 50 3.21 0.35 -6.82
CA ASN A 50 1.79 -0.01 -6.82
C ASN A 50 1.58 -1.40 -6.20
N ALA A 51 2.44 -2.38 -6.51
CA ALA A 51 2.42 -3.69 -5.88
C ALA A 51 2.56 -3.60 -4.35
N ALA A 52 3.56 -2.85 -3.87
CA ALA A 52 3.77 -2.63 -2.44
C ALA A 52 2.57 -1.95 -1.75
N LEU A 53 1.97 -0.95 -2.41
CA LEU A 53 0.78 -0.27 -1.92
C LEU A 53 -0.42 -1.23 -1.82
N LYS A 54 -0.61 -2.15 -2.77
CA LYS A 54 -1.66 -3.18 -2.69
C LYS A 54 -1.41 -4.17 -1.54
N LEU A 55 -0.17 -4.55 -1.27
CA LEU A 55 0.17 -5.36 -0.09
C LEU A 55 -0.20 -4.66 1.23
N CYS A 56 0.14 -3.37 1.37
CA CYS A 56 -0.29 -2.58 2.53
C CYS A 56 -1.82 -2.45 2.60
N THR A 57 -2.50 -2.34 1.45
CA THR A 57 -3.97 -2.30 1.37
C THR A 57 -4.59 -3.61 1.86
N ILE A 58 -4.05 -4.76 1.42
CA ILE A 58 -4.46 -6.10 1.86
C ILE A 58 -4.32 -6.22 3.38
N LEU A 59 -3.17 -5.81 3.93
CA LEU A 59 -2.90 -5.85 5.37
C LEU A 59 -3.94 -5.05 6.16
N LEU A 60 -4.23 -3.83 5.70
CA LEU A 60 -5.22 -2.94 6.32
C LEU A 60 -6.64 -3.54 6.25
N HIS A 61 -7.01 -4.08 5.09
CA HIS A 61 -8.31 -4.74 4.86
C HIS A 61 -8.49 -6.03 5.69
N ALA A 62 -7.44 -6.83 5.82
CA ALA A 62 -7.42 -8.01 6.68
C ALA A 62 -7.54 -7.63 8.16
N SER A 63 -7.07 -6.43 8.53
CA SER A 63 -7.20 -5.87 9.88
C SER A 63 -8.57 -5.25 10.17
N GLY A 64 -9.51 -5.30 9.23
CA GLY A 64 -10.87 -4.80 9.41
C GLY A 64 -11.08 -3.32 9.06
N TYR A 65 -10.14 -2.71 8.33
CA TYR A 65 -10.19 -1.28 8.00
C TYR A 65 -9.86 -0.99 6.53
N ARG A 66 -10.25 0.20 6.08
CA ARG A 66 -9.81 0.80 4.81
C ARG A 66 -9.48 2.27 5.01
N PRO A 67 -8.57 2.85 4.23
CA PRO A 67 -8.25 4.26 4.35
C PRO A 67 -9.43 5.12 3.87
N GLU A 68 -9.59 6.30 4.47
CA GLU A 68 -10.42 7.36 3.90
C GLU A 68 -9.78 7.96 2.64
N LYS A 69 -10.58 8.60 1.78
CA LYS A 69 -10.12 9.17 0.50
C LYS A 69 -8.91 10.13 0.63
N GLU A 70 -8.94 10.98 1.64
CA GLU A 70 -7.86 11.95 1.87
C GLU A 70 -6.58 11.23 2.34
N LEU A 71 -5.45 11.56 1.71
CA LEU A 71 -4.14 10.96 2.02
C LEU A 71 -4.15 9.42 2.04
N GLN A 72 -5.02 8.79 1.24
CA GLN A 72 -5.25 7.35 1.30
C GLN A 72 -3.97 6.51 1.18
N HIS A 73 -3.04 6.87 0.28
CA HIS A 73 -1.79 6.12 0.09
C HIS A 73 -0.87 6.23 1.30
N PHE A 74 -0.72 7.45 1.83
CA PHE A 74 0.07 7.68 3.04
C PHE A 74 -0.51 6.89 4.21
N ARG A 75 -1.84 6.97 4.43
CA ARG A 75 -2.52 6.26 5.52
C ARG A 75 -2.39 4.75 5.40
N THR A 76 -2.49 4.21 4.19
CA THR A 76 -2.29 2.77 3.93
C THR A 76 -0.88 2.32 4.28
N ILE A 77 0.15 3.08 3.89
CA ILE A 77 1.56 2.74 4.17
C ILE A 77 1.87 2.90 5.66
N ALA A 78 1.46 4.02 6.26
CA ALA A 78 1.73 4.33 7.65
C ALA A 78 0.99 3.39 8.63
N ALA A 79 -0.03 2.67 8.18
CA ALA A 79 -0.66 1.60 8.96
C ALA A 79 0.22 0.35 9.11
N LEU A 80 1.24 0.15 8.28
CA LEU A 80 2.11 -1.03 8.30
C LEU A 80 2.73 -1.31 9.69
N PRO A 81 3.46 -0.38 10.33
CA PRO A 81 4.01 -0.62 11.67
C PRO A 81 2.93 -0.67 12.76
N LEU A 82 1.76 -0.05 12.54
CA LEU A 82 0.64 -0.14 13.50
C LEU A 82 0.02 -1.54 13.55
N ILE A 83 0.15 -2.31 12.48
CA ILE A 83 -0.43 -3.67 12.35
C ILE A 83 0.63 -4.75 12.60
N LEU A 84 1.83 -4.63 12.00
CA LEU A 84 2.87 -5.65 12.07
C LEU A 84 3.95 -5.36 13.13
N GLY A 85 3.89 -4.21 13.79
CA GLY A 85 4.82 -3.78 14.84
C GLY A 85 5.99 -2.93 14.34
N ASP A 86 6.68 -2.31 15.30
CA ASP A 86 7.67 -1.26 15.10
C ASP A 86 8.88 -1.66 14.24
N ARG A 87 9.20 -2.94 14.15
CA ARG A 87 10.26 -3.46 13.26
C ARG A 87 10.04 -3.15 11.77
N HIS A 88 8.82 -2.76 11.39
CA HIS A 88 8.46 -2.40 10.02
C HIS A 88 8.41 -0.88 9.77
N LYS A 89 8.85 -0.05 10.72
CA LYS A 89 8.90 1.42 10.55
C LYS A 89 9.75 1.82 9.36
N ASP A 90 10.98 1.31 9.27
CA ASP A 90 11.90 1.63 8.17
C ASP A 90 11.31 1.27 6.79
N ALA A 91 10.59 0.15 6.71
CA ALA A 91 9.89 -0.24 5.49
C ALA A 91 8.78 0.76 5.12
N ALA A 92 8.00 1.22 6.09
CA ALA A 92 6.96 2.22 5.86
C ALA A 92 7.54 3.58 5.44
N GLU A 93 8.63 4.02 6.06
CA GLU A 93 9.34 5.25 5.71
C GLU A 93 9.96 5.19 4.31
N TYR A 94 10.53 4.03 3.95
CA TYR A 94 11.03 3.78 2.61
C TYR A 94 9.91 3.84 1.57
N LEU A 95 8.77 3.19 1.83
CA LEU A 95 7.62 3.22 0.93
C LEU A 95 6.98 4.61 0.79
N ASP A 96 6.92 5.41 1.87
CA ASP A 96 6.49 6.81 1.79
C ASP A 96 7.47 7.66 0.96
N SER A 97 8.77 7.38 1.07
CA SER A 97 9.79 8.03 0.23
C SER A 97 9.60 7.67 -1.25
N CYS A 98 9.33 6.40 -1.56
CA CYS A 98 8.98 5.95 -2.92
C CYS A 98 7.71 6.62 -3.44
N ARG A 99 6.67 6.76 -2.60
CA ARG A 99 5.42 7.46 -2.95
C ARG A 99 5.70 8.91 -3.38
N LYS A 100 6.54 9.63 -2.64
CA LYS A 100 6.91 11.02 -2.97
C LYS A 100 7.69 11.08 -4.27
N LYS A 101 8.68 10.19 -4.43
CA LYS A 101 9.52 10.14 -5.63
C LYS A 101 8.73 9.81 -6.90
N ARG A 102 7.73 8.93 -6.82
CA ARG A 102 6.86 8.63 -7.96
C ARG A 102 6.07 9.87 -8.45
N ASN A 103 5.70 10.77 -7.53
CA ASN A 103 4.95 11.98 -7.89
C ASN A 103 5.80 13.08 -8.52
N THR A 104 7.14 12.97 -8.51
CA THR A 104 8.05 13.97 -9.10
C THR A 104 8.50 13.60 -10.53
N VAL A 105 8.02 12.49 -11.08
CA VAL A 105 8.38 11.99 -12.42
C VAL A 105 7.16 11.92 -13.36
N GLU A 106 6.01 12.44 -12.93
CA GLU A 106 4.88 12.78 -13.80
C GLU A 106 4.99 14.26 -14.21
#